data_AF-A0A1Q3SQC8-F1
#
_entry.id   AF-A0A1Q3SQC8-F1
#
_cell.length_a   1.000
_cell.length_b   1.000
_cell.length_c   1.000
_cell.angle_alpha   90.00
_cell.angle_beta   90.00
_cell.angle_gamma   90.00
#
_symmetry.space_group_name_H-M   'P 1'
#
loop_
_entity.id
_entity.type
_entity.pdbx_description
1 polymer ?
#
loop_
_entity_poly.entity_id
_entity_poly.type
_entity_poly.pdbx_seq_one_letter_code
_entity_poly.pdbx_strand_id
1 'polypeptide(L)'
;MRKKELVSCWRRKKRKVITTDSNHDQPVAPNKLDRDFTALAANKKWVGDITGVWTDEGWLYLAALVDLYSRKVVGWAMSELRDERLVEDAL
;
A
#
# COMPACT_ATOMS: atom_id res chain seq x y z
N MET A 1 28.06 49.92 5.28
CA MET A 1 28.23 48.46 5.09
C MET A 1 26.86 47.79 5.23
N ARG A 2 26.28 47.25 4.15
CA ARG A 2 24.93 46.66 4.11
C ARG A 2 24.99 45.22 4.68
N LYS A 3 24.29 44.95 5.78
CA LYS A 3 24.04 43.58 6.28
C LYS A 3 23.20 42.86 5.23
N LYS A 4 23.80 41.89 4.53
CA LYS A 4 23.10 41.03 3.57
C LYS A 4 22.07 40.19 4.31
N GLU A 5 20.84 40.23 3.81
CA GLU A 5 19.68 39.44 4.21
C GLU A 5 19.93 37.95 3.91
N LEU A 6 20.63 37.26 4.82
CA LEU A 6 20.82 35.81 4.72
C LEU A 6 19.58 35.10 5.29
N VAL A 7 18.70 34.62 4.41
CA VAL A 7 17.58 33.75 4.78
C VAL A 7 18.06 32.31 4.71
N SER A 8 17.93 31.57 5.81
CA SER A 8 18.34 30.16 5.84
C SER A 8 17.37 29.31 5.02
N CYS A 9 17.88 28.53 4.06
CA CYS A 9 17.10 27.66 3.19
C CYS A 9 16.77 26.31 3.83
N TRP A 10 16.59 26.26 5.16
CA TRP A 10 16.29 25.02 5.90
C TRP A 10 15.06 24.34 5.32
N ARG A 11 15.31 23.35 4.46
CA ARG A 11 14.27 22.56 3.83
C ARG A 11 13.68 21.69 4.92
N ARG A 12 12.44 21.99 5.32
CA ARG A 12 11.70 21.19 6.31
C ARG A 12 11.82 19.71 5.92
N LYS A 13 12.38 18.89 6.83
CA LYS A 13 12.48 17.44 6.62
C LYS A 13 11.06 16.93 6.39
N LYS A 14 10.76 16.41 5.20
CA LYS A 14 9.44 15.83 4.90
C LYS A 14 9.18 14.72 5.91
N ARG A 15 8.07 14.79 6.65
CA ARG A 15 7.65 13.69 7.52
C ARG A 15 7.44 12.46 6.63
N LYS A 16 8.03 11.32 7.03
CA LYS A 16 7.74 10.04 6.41
C LYS A 16 6.38 9.59 6.95
N VAL A 17 5.40 9.43 6.07
CA VAL A 17 4.12 8.81 6.46
C VAL A 17 4.41 7.34 6.76
N ILE A 18 4.12 6.91 7.98
CA ILE A 18 4.26 5.52 8.40
C ILE A 18 2.89 4.89 8.19
N THR A 19 2.80 3.99 7.22
CA THR A 19 1.55 3.29 6.87
C THR A 19 1.42 1.94 7.56
N THR A 20 2.48 1.47 8.22
CA THR A 20 2.55 0.14 8.80
C THR A 20 3.26 0.24 10.14
N ASP A 21 2.59 -0.24 11.18
CA ASP A 21 3.21 -0.47 12.48
C ASP A 21 3.55 -1.95 12.59
N SER A 22 4.84 -2.29 12.48
CA SER A 22 5.31 -3.66 12.66
C SER A 22 5.64 -3.97 14.12
N ASN A 23 5.55 -2.99 15.02
CA ASN A 23 5.86 -3.14 16.44
C ASN A 23 4.56 -3.24 17.26
N HIS A 24 3.84 -4.34 17.07
CA HIS A 24 2.57 -4.62 17.73
C HIS A 24 2.60 -5.98 18.45
N ASP A 25 1.73 -6.15 19.44
CA ASP A 25 1.57 -7.42 20.17
C ASP A 25 0.55 -8.39 19.50
N GLN A 26 0.02 -8.04 18.32
CA GLN A 26 -0.91 -8.88 17.57
C GLN A 26 -0.21 -10.10 16.93
N PRO A 27 -0.93 -11.22 16.70
CA PRO A 27 -0.36 -12.39 16.03
C PRO A 27 0.20 -12.06 14.64
N VAL A 28 1.42 -12.51 14.37
CA VAL A 28 2.04 -12.37 13.04
C VAL A 28 1.71 -13.60 12.19
N ALA A 29 1.07 -13.39 11.05
CA ALA A 29 0.76 -14.45 10.12
C ALA A 29 2.05 -15.06 9.52
N PRO A 30 2.12 -16.41 9.34
CA PRO A 30 3.28 -17.04 8.73
C PRO A 30 3.42 -16.63 7.27
N ASN A 31 4.63 -16.29 6.83
CA ASN A 31 4.93 -16.02 5.43
C ASN A 31 4.94 -17.34 4.62
N LYS A 32 3.77 -17.76 4.16
CA LYS A 32 3.61 -18.99 3.34
C LYS A 32 4.14 -18.86 1.91
N LEU A 33 4.21 -17.62 1.40
CA LEU A 33 4.63 -17.37 0.02
C LEU A 33 6.15 -17.44 -0.12
N ASP A 34 6.88 -16.97 0.88
CA ASP A 34 8.35 -16.94 0.93
C ASP A 34 9.03 -16.45 -0.36
N ARG A 35 8.43 -15.43 -0.99
CA ARG A 35 8.85 -14.85 -2.28
C ARG A 35 8.87 -15.84 -3.46
N ASP A 36 8.28 -17.02 -3.33
CA ASP A 36 8.03 -17.92 -4.45
C ASP A 36 6.75 -17.49 -5.18
N PHE A 37 6.92 -16.67 -6.22
CA PHE A 37 5.82 -16.21 -7.08
C PHE A 37 5.43 -17.22 -8.17
N THR A 38 6.00 -18.42 -8.17
CA THR A 38 5.64 -19.47 -9.12
C THR A 38 4.31 -20.11 -8.73
N ALA A 39 3.35 -20.19 -9.66
CA ALA A 39 2.08 -20.86 -9.47
C ALA A 39 1.85 -21.87 -10.61
N LEU A 40 1.57 -23.13 -10.26
CA LEU A 40 1.36 -24.22 -11.24
C LEU A 40 -0.10 -24.36 -11.70
N ALA A 41 -1.03 -23.69 -11.02
CA ALA A 41 -2.45 -23.68 -11.33
C ALA A 41 -3.10 -22.40 -10.81
N ALA A 42 -4.26 -22.06 -11.37
CA ALA A 42 -5.11 -20.96 -10.91
C ALA A 42 -5.54 -21.17 -9.45
N ASN A 43 -5.75 -20.06 -8.73
CA ASN A 43 -6.26 -20.01 -7.36
C ASN A 43 -5.41 -20.75 -6.33
N LYS A 44 -4.09 -20.81 -6.57
CA LYS A 44 -3.11 -21.36 -5.60
C LYS A 44 -2.35 -20.30 -4.83
N LYS A 45 -2.04 -19.19 -5.49
CA LYS A 45 -1.31 -18.07 -4.91
C LYS A 45 -1.83 -16.78 -5.52
N TRP A 46 -2.25 -15.87 -4.65
CA TRP A 46 -2.68 -14.53 -5.04
C TRP A 46 -1.69 -13.52 -4.46
N VAL A 47 -1.52 -12.41 -5.17
CA VAL A 47 -0.78 -11.24 -4.67
C VAL A 47 -1.71 -10.05 -4.68
N GLY A 48 -1.61 -9.23 -3.64
CA GLY A 48 -2.37 -8.00 -3.51
C GLY A 48 -1.47 -6.79 -3.34
N ASP A 49 -1.96 -5.63 -3.76
CA ASP A 49 -1.38 -4.33 -3.44
C ASP A 49 -2.46 -3.28 -3.20
N ILE A 50 -2.12 -2.23 -2.45
CA ILE A 50 -3.00 -1.07 -2.22
C ILE A 50 -2.33 0.17 -2.81
N THR A 51 -2.98 0.75 -3.81
CA THR A 51 -2.51 1.98 -4.45
C THR A 51 -3.43 3.16 -4.13
N GLY A 52 -2.86 4.35 -4.04
CA GLY A 52 -3.62 5.59 -3.94
C GLY A 52 -3.82 6.20 -5.33
N VAL A 53 -5.05 6.51 -5.68
CA VAL A 53 -5.45 7.15 -6.92
C VAL A 53 -5.90 8.58 -6.59
N TRP A 54 -5.35 9.56 -7.29
CA TRP A 54 -5.81 10.95 -7.19
C TRP A 54 -6.98 11.17 -8.14
N THR A 55 -8.10 11.67 -7.63
CA THR A 55 -9.30 12.01 -8.39
C THR A 55 -9.62 13.51 -8.20
N ASP A 56 -10.62 14.00 -8.93
CA ASP A 56 -11.09 15.38 -8.77
C ASP A 56 -11.79 15.62 -7.41
N GLU A 57 -12.21 14.55 -6.74
CA GLU A 57 -12.88 14.59 -5.42
C GLU A 57 -11.90 14.32 -4.27
N GLY A 58 -10.67 13.86 -4.56
CA GLY A 58 -9.62 13.66 -3.57
C GLY A 58 -8.84 12.36 -3.75
N TRP A 59 -8.28 11.85 -2.65
CA TRP A 59 -7.60 10.55 -2.65
C TRP A 59 -8.60 9.41 -2.53
N LEU A 60 -8.47 8.42 -3.40
CA LEU A 60 -9.19 7.15 -3.31
C LEU A 60 -8.18 6.01 -3.28
N TYR A 61 -8.36 5.05 -2.38
CA TYR A 61 -7.51 3.87 -2.31
C TYR A 61 -8.16 2.70 -3.05
N LEU A 62 -7.35 2.00 -3.84
CA LEU A 62 -7.73 0.78 -4.54
C LEU A 62 -6.91 -0.38 -3.99
N ALA A 63 -7.58 -1.40 -3.45
CA ALA A 63 -7.00 -2.71 -3.19
C ALA A 63 -7.32 -3.62 -4.36
N ALA A 64 -6.32 -4.33 -4.88
CA ALA A 64 -6.51 -5.28 -5.98
C ALA A 64 -5.75 -6.58 -5.71
N LEU A 65 -6.41 -7.72 -5.93
CA LEU A 65 -5.88 -9.06 -5.84
C LEU A 65 -5.71 -9.66 -7.24
N VAL A 66 -4.52 -10.17 -7.52
CA VAL A 66 -4.17 -10.80 -8.79
C VAL A 66 -3.77 -12.26 -8.56
N ASP A 67 -4.36 -13.16 -9.35
CA ASP A 67 -3.94 -14.54 -9.39
C ASP A 67 -2.59 -14.70 -10.11
N LEU A 68 -1.63 -15.35 -9.47
CA LEU A 68 -0.26 -15.44 -9.99
C LEU A 68 -0.16 -16.31 -11.25
N TYR A 69 -1.05 -17.31 -11.42
CA TYR A 69 -1.05 -18.18 -12.59
C TYR A 69 -1.68 -17.49 -13.81
N SER A 70 -2.93 -17.04 -13.67
CA SER A 70 -3.72 -16.48 -14.78
C SER A 70 -3.43 -15.01 -15.07
N ARG A 71 -2.78 -14.30 -14.13
CA ARG A 71 -2.53 -12.84 -14.18
C ARG A 71 -3.81 -12.00 -14.22
N LYS A 72 -4.96 -12.59 -13.88
CA LYS A 72 -6.24 -11.89 -13.82
C LYS A 72 -6.47 -11.28 -12.44
N VAL A 73 -7.18 -10.16 -12.41
CA VAL A 73 -7.74 -9.62 -11.18
C VAL A 73 -8.85 -10.55 -10.71
N VAL A 74 -8.75 -11.05 -9.48
CA VAL A 74 -9.71 -11.99 -8.88
C VAL A 74 -10.56 -11.34 -7.78
N GLY A 75 -10.16 -10.16 -7.32
CA GLY A 75 -10.90 -9.36 -6.34
C GLY A 75 -10.34 -7.94 -6.27
N TRP A 76 -11.19 -6.97 -5.95
CA TRP A 76 -10.81 -5.56 -5.82
C TRP A 76 -11.87 -4.79 -5.03
N ALA A 77 -11.44 -3.73 -4.35
CA ALA A 77 -12.33 -2.80 -3.65
C ALA A 77 -11.73 -1.40 -3.64
N MET A 78 -12.57 -0.38 -3.44
CA MET A 78 -12.15 1.02 -3.35
C MET A 78 -12.76 1.68 -2.12
N SER A 79 -11.98 2.52 -1.45
CA SER A 79 -12.42 3.27 -0.26
C SER A 79 -11.62 4.56 -0.11
N GLU A 80 -12.23 5.58 0.50
CA GLU A 80 -11.54 6.80 0.91
C GLU A 80 -10.54 6.53 2.05
N LEU A 81 -10.72 5.42 2.78
CA LEU A 81 -9.89 5.01 3.91
C LEU A 81 -8.98 3.84 3.52
N ARG A 82 -7.72 3.94 3.94
CA ARG A 82 -6.76 2.83 3.88
C ARG A 82 -6.80 2.08 5.21
N ASP A 83 -7.72 1.14 5.34
CA ASP A 83 -7.93 0.33 6.53
C ASP A 83 -8.07 -1.18 6.20
N GLU A 84 -8.31 -1.99 7.23
CA GLU A 84 -8.55 -3.43 7.11
C GLU A 84 -9.78 -3.78 6.26
N ARG A 85 -10.85 -2.97 6.34
CA ARG A 85 -12.10 -3.19 5.61
C ARG A 85 -11.90 -3.14 4.11
N LEU A 86 -11.09 -2.19 3.63
CA LEU A 86 -10.74 -2.11 2.21
C LEU A 86 -10.11 -3.42 1.69
N VAL A 87 -9.33 -4.11 2.52
CA VAL A 87 -8.71 -5.39 2.15
C VAL A 87 -9.70 -6.53 2.25
N GLU A 88 -10.54 -6.54 3.28
CA GLU A 88 -11.61 -7.54 3.46
C GLU A 88 -12.61 -7.53 2.30
N ASP A 89 -13.02 -6.34 1.85
CA ASP A 89 -13.95 -6.17 0.73
C ASP A 89 -13.37 -6.63 -0.61
N ALA A 90 -12.04 -6.71 -0.73
CA ALA A 90 -11.37 -7.13 -1.95
C ALA A 90 -11.21 -8.65 -2.08
N LEU A 91 -11.41 -9.42 -1.00
CA LEU A 91 -11.24 -10.89 -0.94
C LEU A 91 -12.44 -11.65 -1.54
#